data_AF-A0A504L9G5-F1
#
_entry.id   AF-A0A504L9G5-F1
#
_cell.length_a   1.000
_cell.length_b   1.000
_cell.length_c   1.000
_cell.angle_alpha   90.00
_cell.angle_beta   90.00
_cell.angle_gamma   90.00
#
_symmetry.space_group_name_H-M   'P 1'
#
loop_
_entity.id
_entity.type
_entity.pdbx_description
1 polymer ?
#
loop_
_entity_poly.entity_id
_entity_poly.type
_entity_poly.pdbx_seq_one_letter_code
_entity_poly.pdbx_strand_id
1 'polypeptide(L)'
;MLAPTLKTSFTPSYCRRVGAGVLLAALADFLFYGQPVGITVFIFAVLLAAAVVAMHPAALSNGRIWLKHVALFAALLPTIENVSLLSVVVAVAALAMFALSFAGRLRSAPARIARQLWLFLLSAPFRFAFDFFRWRKAARELGQQRIRLAAIAVWVMPLTLGLVFLALFGAANPIIEHWLSLIDLYALIEKIEIARLAFWLIVLAGVWAFLRPRLPRFAAHRWRALPATPARPAKTAVEDILFGKGAILRALVVFNALFALQTGLDATYLWGGVALPDGMTYAAYAHRGAYPLIVTALLAAGFVLVALRSGSETSKDPLIRPLVYLWVAQNIVLVVSSMLRLDLYIDVYALTYLRIAAFIWMGLVAAGLALIIARIALAKSGEWLLSANLLTLSVTLYACCFVNFAALIADFNVNHSLEMTGKGVSLDTLYLQDLGPSGFPALDRYLDHRRSSVNGDIALQYLAAARRENESWYRVTLNHWRAWSFRDWRLLRTLDKRGLPANPAVNQPYAPGH
;
A
#
# COMPACT_ATOMS: atom_id res chain seq x y z
N MET A 1 8.90 59.60 10.05
CA MET A 1 7.86 58.59 10.35
C MET A 1 8.25 57.27 9.69
N LEU A 2 8.86 56.35 10.45
CA LEU A 2 9.24 55.01 9.99
C LEU A 2 8.16 54.02 10.40
N ALA A 3 7.61 53.27 9.45
CA ALA A 3 6.59 52.26 9.67
C ALA A 3 7.12 51.13 10.59
N PRO A 4 6.32 50.64 11.55
CA PRO A 4 6.75 49.55 12.41
C PRO A 4 6.76 48.24 11.61
N THR A 5 7.90 47.57 11.59
CA THR A 5 8.06 46.22 11.08
C THR A 5 7.29 45.24 11.97
N LEU A 6 6.17 44.72 11.45
CA LEU A 6 5.43 43.61 12.05
C LEU A 6 6.35 42.37 12.14
N LYS A 7 7.02 42.21 13.28
CA LYS A 7 7.60 40.94 13.72
C LYS A 7 6.45 39.96 13.93
N THR A 8 6.09 39.24 12.88
CA THR A 8 5.18 38.09 12.98
C THR A 8 5.84 37.03 13.85
N SER A 9 5.32 36.87 15.08
CA SER A 9 5.83 35.91 16.05
C SER A 9 5.63 34.48 15.52
N PHE A 10 6.73 33.82 15.13
CA PHE A 10 6.72 32.41 14.71
C PHE A 10 6.50 31.41 15.86
N THR A 11 6.58 31.87 17.11
CA THR A 11 6.59 31.08 18.36
C THR A 11 5.24 30.43 18.72
N PRO A 12 4.07 31.11 18.71
CA PRO A 12 2.82 30.50 19.19
C PRO A 12 2.27 29.40 18.25
N SER A 13 2.58 29.45 16.95
CA SER A 13 2.14 28.40 16.00
C SER A 13 2.97 27.12 16.08
N TYR A 14 4.21 27.19 16.57
CA TYR A 14 5.07 26.02 16.74
C TYR A 14 4.66 25.20 17.97
N CYS A 15 4.41 25.85 19.12
CA CYS A 15 4.02 25.16 20.35
C CYS A 15 2.69 24.40 20.21
N ARG A 16 1.68 24.99 19.55
CA ARG A 16 0.39 24.31 19.29
C ARG A 16 0.54 23.03 18.47
N ARG A 17 1.46 23.02 17.49
CA ARG A 17 1.72 21.86 16.63
C ARG A 17 2.52 20.76 17.32
N VAL A 18 3.46 21.14 18.19
CA VAL A 18 4.18 20.17 19.05
C VAL A 18 3.20 19.52 20.02
N GLY A 19 2.34 20.30 20.68
CA GLY A 19 1.29 19.78 21.55
C GLY A 19 0.35 18.81 20.82
N ALA A 20 -0.13 19.17 19.63
CA ALA A 20 -0.96 18.28 18.81
C ALA A 20 -0.23 17.01 18.39
N GLY A 21 1.06 17.09 18.05
CA GLY A 21 1.88 15.93 17.70
C GLY A 21 2.07 14.96 18.87
N VAL A 22 2.34 15.46 20.08
CA VAL A 22 2.46 14.65 21.29
C VAL A 22 1.12 14.02 21.67
N LEU A 23 0.02 14.78 21.58
CA LEU A 23 -1.33 14.25 21.82
C LEU A 23 -1.65 13.10 20.85
N LEU A 24 -1.39 13.28 19.56
CA LEU A 24 -1.62 12.25 18.55
C LEU A 24 -0.72 11.03 18.75
N ALA A 25 0.52 11.20 19.22
CA ALA A 25 1.39 10.08 19.57
C ALA A 25 0.86 9.30 20.78
N ALA A 26 0.38 9.98 21.82
CA ALA A 26 -0.25 9.35 22.98
C ALA A 26 -1.56 8.62 22.61
N LEU A 27 -2.37 9.20 21.71
CA LEU A 27 -3.57 8.55 21.18
C LEU A 27 -3.21 7.32 20.33
N ALA A 28 -2.16 7.39 19.51
CA ALA A 28 -1.71 6.24 18.73
C ALA A 28 -1.20 5.10 19.63
N ASP A 29 -0.51 5.41 20.72
CA ASP A 29 -0.09 4.45 21.72
C ASP A 29 -1.30 3.71 22.32
N PHE A 30 -2.31 4.46 22.78
CA PHE A 30 -3.56 3.89 23.31
C PHE A 30 -4.37 3.07 22.28
N LEU A 31 -4.29 3.42 21.01
CA LEU A 31 -5.10 2.80 19.94
C LEU A 31 -4.43 1.58 19.30
N PHE A 32 -3.10 1.55 19.20
CA PHE A 32 -2.38 0.55 18.39
C PHE A 32 -1.34 -0.25 19.16
N TYR A 33 -0.72 0.29 20.21
CA TYR A 33 0.41 -0.39 20.84
C TYR A 33 -0.06 -1.58 21.68
N GLY A 34 0.30 -2.80 21.28
CA GLY A 34 -0.13 -4.04 21.93
C GLY A 34 -1.64 -4.30 21.86
N GLN A 35 -2.33 -3.67 20.91
CA GLN A 35 -3.79 -3.74 20.77
C GLN A 35 -4.18 -4.24 19.38
N PRO A 36 -5.33 -4.94 19.24
CA PRO A 36 -5.81 -5.35 17.93
C PRO A 36 -6.21 -4.15 17.09
N VAL A 37 -6.03 -4.26 15.78
CA VAL A 37 -6.24 -3.19 14.82
C VAL A 37 -7.55 -3.42 14.06
N GLY A 38 -8.43 -2.43 14.09
CA GLY A 38 -9.72 -2.44 13.41
C GLY A 38 -10.19 -1.00 13.21
N ILE A 39 -11.35 -0.66 13.78
CA ILE A 39 -11.94 0.69 13.73
C ILE A 39 -11.00 1.79 14.24
N THR A 40 -9.99 1.43 15.03
CA THR A 40 -8.95 2.33 15.53
C THR A 40 -8.21 3.08 14.41
N VAL A 41 -8.02 2.47 13.24
CA VAL A 41 -7.39 3.13 12.07
C VAL A 41 -8.26 4.27 11.56
N PHE A 42 -9.57 4.02 11.42
CA PHE A 42 -10.54 5.04 11.01
C PHE A 42 -10.59 6.19 12.03
N ILE A 43 -10.71 5.86 13.32
CA ILE A 43 -10.74 6.84 14.41
C ILE A 43 -9.49 7.71 14.39
N PHE A 44 -8.31 7.10 14.28
CA PHE A 44 -7.04 7.83 14.23
C PHE A 44 -6.93 8.71 12.97
N ALA A 45 -7.39 8.23 11.81
CA ALA A 45 -7.43 9.03 10.58
C ALA A 45 -8.33 10.27 10.72
N VAL A 46 -9.50 10.12 11.36
CA VAL A 46 -10.40 11.24 11.65
C VAL A 46 -9.77 12.23 12.64
N LEU A 47 -9.12 11.74 13.70
CA LEU A 47 -8.42 12.58 14.68
C LEU A 47 -7.27 13.37 14.03
N LEU A 48 -6.50 12.72 13.14
CA LEU A 48 -5.44 13.38 12.39
C LEU A 48 -6.00 14.43 11.43
N ALA A 49 -7.10 14.14 10.73
CA ALA A 49 -7.77 15.11 9.85
C ALA A 49 -8.32 16.31 10.64
N ALA A 50 -8.91 16.08 11.82
CA ALA A 50 -9.36 17.14 12.71
C ALA A 50 -8.20 18.02 13.19
N ALA A 51 -7.06 17.42 13.54
CA ALA A 51 -5.84 18.17 13.88
C ALA A 51 -5.33 19.01 12.70
N VAL A 52 -5.36 18.48 11.47
CA VAL A 52 -5.01 19.24 10.26
C VAL A 52 -5.93 20.44 10.07
N VAL A 53 -7.26 20.27 10.24
CA VAL A 53 -8.23 21.37 10.14
C VAL A 53 -7.99 22.42 11.23
N ALA A 54 -7.79 22.00 12.48
CA ALA A 54 -7.51 22.91 13.61
C ALA A 54 -6.23 23.74 13.42
N MET A 55 -5.25 23.23 12.67
CA MET A 55 -4.01 23.95 12.35
C MET A 55 -4.14 24.91 11.15
N HIS A 56 -5.25 24.86 10.41
CA HIS A 56 -5.51 25.66 9.22
C HIS A 56 -6.90 26.33 9.21
N PRO A 57 -7.27 27.12 10.25
CA PRO A 57 -8.62 27.69 10.37
C PRO A 57 -8.95 28.70 9.26
N ALA A 58 -7.95 29.37 8.68
CA ALA A 58 -8.14 30.29 7.55
C ALA A 58 -8.68 29.61 6.27
N ALA A 59 -8.56 28.29 6.16
CA ALA A 59 -9.09 27.52 5.05
C ALA A 59 -10.58 27.12 5.26
N LEU A 60 -11.19 27.49 6.40
CA LEU A 60 -12.58 27.16 6.75
C LEU A 60 -13.64 28.17 6.22
N SER A 61 -13.22 29.26 5.56
CA SER A 61 -14.13 30.32 5.10
C SER A 61 -14.77 30.09 3.71
N ASN A 62 -14.47 28.97 3.05
CA ASN A 62 -14.86 28.74 1.65
C ASN A 62 -16.09 27.81 1.54
N GLY A 63 -17.20 28.24 0.93
CA GLY A 63 -18.49 27.52 0.96
C GLY A 63 -18.52 26.06 0.45
N ARG A 64 -17.46 25.57 -0.20
CA ARG A 64 -17.33 24.18 -0.70
C ARG A 64 -16.46 23.26 0.16
N ILE A 65 -16.14 23.62 1.40
CA ILE A 65 -15.29 22.80 2.30
C ILE A 65 -15.92 21.46 2.66
N TRP A 66 -17.25 21.39 2.77
CA TRP A 66 -17.95 20.15 3.10
C TRP A 66 -17.63 19.02 2.09
N LEU A 67 -17.48 19.35 0.80
CA LEU A 67 -17.09 18.37 -0.22
C LEU A 67 -15.75 17.69 0.07
N LYS A 68 -14.78 18.41 0.66
CA LYS A 68 -13.48 17.84 1.04
C LYS A 68 -13.60 16.83 2.19
N HIS A 69 -14.49 17.11 3.13
CA HIS A 69 -14.75 16.23 4.29
C HIS A 69 -15.52 14.99 3.85
N VAL A 70 -16.53 15.15 3.00
CA VAL A 70 -17.27 14.03 2.40
C VAL A 70 -16.35 13.15 1.57
N ALA A 71 -15.48 13.75 0.74
CA ALA A 71 -14.51 13.00 -0.05
C ALA A 71 -13.50 12.23 0.83
N LEU A 72 -13.02 12.83 1.93
CA LEU A 72 -12.16 12.13 2.89
C LEU A 72 -12.92 10.99 3.57
N PHE A 73 -14.14 11.22 4.05
CA PHE A 73 -14.96 10.20 4.69
C PHE A 73 -15.19 9.02 3.75
N ALA A 74 -15.59 9.28 2.50
CA ALA A 74 -15.73 8.26 1.47
C ALA A 74 -14.42 7.48 1.29
N ALA A 75 -13.28 8.18 1.17
CA ALA A 75 -11.98 7.53 1.00
C ALA A 75 -11.52 6.70 2.22
N LEU A 76 -12.08 6.94 3.41
CA LEU A 76 -11.80 6.19 4.63
C LEU A 76 -12.74 4.99 4.85
N LEU A 77 -13.85 4.87 4.10
CA LEU A 77 -14.77 3.72 4.17
C LEU A 77 -14.08 2.34 4.10
N PRO A 78 -13.03 2.12 3.28
CA PRO A 78 -12.24 0.89 3.30
C PRO A 78 -11.76 0.44 4.68
N THR A 79 -11.37 1.40 5.55
CA THR A 79 -10.84 1.09 6.89
C THR A 79 -11.93 0.69 7.88
N ILE A 80 -13.19 1.05 7.61
CA ILE A 80 -14.37 0.58 8.36
C ILE A 80 -14.73 -0.84 7.91
N GLU A 81 -14.65 -1.10 6.60
CA GLU A 81 -14.94 -2.41 6.01
C GLU A 81 -13.94 -3.48 6.50
N ASN A 82 -12.64 -3.27 6.32
CA ASN A 82 -11.59 -4.17 6.79
C ASN A 82 -10.22 -3.48 6.80
N VAL A 83 -9.47 -3.62 7.90
CA VAL A 83 -8.09 -3.11 7.96
C VAL A 83 -7.16 -4.07 7.24
N SER A 84 -6.78 -3.67 6.03
CA SER A 84 -5.75 -4.33 5.21
C SER A 84 -4.66 -3.33 4.82
N LEU A 85 -3.49 -3.83 4.40
CA LEU A 85 -2.42 -2.99 3.86
C LEU A 85 -2.93 -2.03 2.77
N LEU A 86 -3.80 -2.53 1.88
CA LEU A 86 -4.39 -1.74 0.80
C LEU A 86 -5.27 -0.60 1.35
N SER A 87 -6.16 -0.90 2.31
CA SER A 87 -7.01 0.12 2.95
C SER A 87 -6.20 1.21 3.65
N VAL A 88 -5.07 0.84 4.29
CA VAL A 88 -4.18 1.78 4.98
C VAL A 88 -3.47 2.67 3.97
N VAL A 89 -2.99 2.11 2.85
CA VAL A 89 -2.37 2.89 1.76
C VAL A 89 -3.37 3.88 1.17
N VAL A 90 -4.62 3.46 0.93
CA VAL A 90 -5.70 4.35 0.46
C VAL A 90 -5.98 5.46 1.48
N ALA A 91 -6.08 5.13 2.77
CA ALA A 91 -6.32 6.10 3.84
C ALA A 91 -5.18 7.13 3.95
N VAL A 92 -3.92 6.69 3.91
CA VAL A 92 -2.74 7.55 3.93
C VAL A 92 -2.71 8.47 2.70
N ALA A 93 -3.01 7.94 1.52
CA ALA A 93 -3.10 8.73 0.28
C ALA A 93 -4.22 9.78 0.36
N ALA A 94 -5.39 9.40 0.88
CA ALA A 94 -6.53 10.29 1.07
C ALA A 94 -6.23 11.41 2.09
N LEU A 95 -5.63 11.08 3.22
CA LEU A 95 -5.20 12.05 4.24
C LEU A 95 -4.15 13.02 3.68
N ALA A 96 -3.23 12.53 2.84
CA ALA A 96 -2.23 13.38 2.22
C ALA A 96 -2.86 14.33 1.19
N MET A 97 -3.80 13.85 0.37
CA MET A 97 -4.58 14.69 -0.54
C MET A 97 -5.40 15.73 0.23
N PHE A 98 -6.04 15.33 1.34
CA PHE A 98 -6.78 16.22 2.21
C PHE A 98 -5.87 17.32 2.79
N ALA A 99 -4.75 16.96 3.41
CA ALA A 99 -3.79 17.92 3.96
C ALA A 99 -3.23 18.89 2.89
N LEU A 100 -2.92 18.39 1.68
CA LEU A 100 -2.47 19.23 0.55
C LEU A 100 -3.58 20.17 0.03
N SER A 101 -4.85 19.78 0.14
CA SER A 101 -6.01 20.61 -0.22
C SER A 101 -6.16 21.82 0.68
N PHE A 102 -5.89 21.67 1.98
CA PHE A 102 -5.92 22.75 2.95
C PHE A 102 -4.71 23.69 2.82
N ALA A 103 -3.59 23.21 2.27
CA ALA A 103 -2.43 24.03 1.96
C ALA A 103 -2.65 24.98 0.75
N GLY A 104 -3.76 24.86 0.02
CA GLY A 104 -4.06 25.66 -1.18
C GLY A 104 -3.18 25.32 -2.40
N ARG A 105 -2.60 24.11 -2.45
CA ARG A 105 -1.56 23.74 -3.44
C ARG A 105 -1.97 22.65 -4.42
N LEU A 106 -3.21 22.14 -4.33
CA LEU A 106 -3.71 21.15 -5.28
C LEU A 106 -3.93 21.80 -6.64
N ARG A 107 -3.28 21.23 -7.66
CA ARG A 107 -3.55 21.57 -9.07
C ARG A 107 -4.69 20.69 -9.57
N SER A 108 -5.42 21.15 -10.59
CA SER A 108 -6.65 20.49 -11.08
C SER A 108 -6.44 19.16 -11.82
N ALA A 109 -5.26 18.87 -12.36
CA ALA A 109 -5.02 17.63 -13.11
C ALA A 109 -4.56 16.48 -12.19
N PRO A 110 -5.17 15.29 -12.25
CA PRO A 110 -4.87 14.18 -11.34
C PRO A 110 -3.44 13.64 -11.49
N ALA A 111 -2.86 13.66 -12.70
CA ALA A 111 -1.44 13.34 -12.88
C ALA A 111 -0.49 14.27 -12.10
N ARG A 112 -0.86 15.56 -11.96
CA ARG A 112 -0.09 16.52 -11.15
C ARG A 112 -0.34 16.32 -9.65
N ILE A 113 -1.56 15.91 -9.26
CA ILE A 113 -1.89 15.53 -7.88
C ILE A 113 -1.10 14.29 -7.46
N ALA A 114 -1.06 13.24 -8.27
CA ALA A 114 -0.30 12.01 -8.01
C ALA A 114 1.20 12.31 -7.81
N ARG A 115 1.77 13.20 -8.63
CA ARG A 115 3.16 13.65 -8.46
C ARG A 115 3.37 14.41 -7.14
N GLN A 116 2.46 15.30 -6.77
CA GLN A 116 2.51 16.03 -5.51
C GLN A 116 2.38 15.09 -4.30
N LEU A 117 1.51 14.09 -4.42
CA LEU A 117 1.30 13.04 -3.41
C LEU A 117 2.56 12.20 -3.23
N TRP A 118 3.15 11.70 -4.32
CA TRP A 118 4.39 10.92 -4.28
C TRP A 118 5.54 11.70 -3.63
N LEU A 119 5.74 12.95 -4.04
CA LEU A 119 6.75 13.83 -3.45
C LEU A 119 6.47 14.12 -1.96
N PHE A 120 5.19 14.21 -1.58
CA PHE A 120 4.80 14.42 -0.20
C PHE A 120 5.12 13.20 0.66
N LEU A 121 4.71 12.00 0.23
CA LEU A 121 4.90 10.75 0.95
C LEU A 121 6.38 10.39 1.08
N LEU A 122 7.16 10.52 0.00
CA LEU A 122 8.60 10.23 0.02
C LEU A 122 9.38 11.17 0.95
N SER A 123 8.92 12.42 1.10
CA SER A 123 9.56 13.39 1.99
C SER A 123 9.03 13.37 3.43
N ALA A 124 7.91 12.68 3.70
CA ALA A 124 7.26 12.67 5.01
C ALA A 124 8.17 12.22 6.17
N PRO A 125 8.85 11.05 6.12
CA PRO A 125 9.65 10.58 7.26
C PRO A 125 10.86 11.47 7.56
N PHE A 126 11.46 12.08 6.52
CA PHE A 126 12.64 12.92 6.69
C PHE A 126 12.31 14.34 7.18
N ARG A 127 11.06 14.80 7.06
CA ARG A 127 10.66 16.16 7.45
C ARG A 127 10.88 16.45 8.92
N PHE A 128 10.60 15.48 9.78
CA PHE A 128 10.79 15.63 11.20
C PHE A 128 12.26 15.94 11.52
N ALA A 129 13.18 15.15 10.97
CA ALA A 129 14.62 15.39 11.11
C ALA A 129 15.04 16.76 10.56
N PHE A 130 14.64 17.12 9.34
CA PHE A 130 15.03 18.41 8.73
C PHE A 130 14.49 19.63 9.48
N ASP A 131 13.23 19.61 9.92
CA ASP A 131 12.67 20.71 10.71
C ASP A 131 13.26 20.75 12.12
N PHE A 132 13.64 19.61 12.72
CA PHE A 132 14.39 19.55 13.98
C PHE A 132 15.78 20.17 13.85
N PHE A 133 16.55 19.84 12.81
CA PHE A 133 17.84 20.46 12.54
C PHE A 133 17.72 21.96 12.25
N ARG A 134 16.70 22.38 11.48
CA ARG A 134 16.47 23.81 11.21
C ARG A 134 16.05 24.58 12.47
N TRP A 135 15.21 23.99 13.33
CA TRP A 135 14.85 24.57 14.62
C TRP A 135 16.06 24.67 15.54
N ARG A 136 16.90 23.63 15.62
CA ARG A 136 18.16 23.64 16.39
C ARG A 136 19.11 24.73 15.90
N LYS A 137 19.22 24.95 14.59
CA LYS A 137 20.01 26.03 14.00
C LYS A 137 19.45 27.41 14.35
N ALA A 138 18.14 27.63 14.20
CA ALA A 138 17.50 28.89 14.58
C ALA A 138 17.58 29.18 16.09
N ALA A 139 17.45 28.16 16.94
CA ALA A 139 17.60 28.27 18.40
C ALA A 139 19.06 28.57 18.82
N ARG A 140 20.04 28.11 18.03
CA ARG A 140 21.46 28.49 18.18
C ARG A 140 21.70 29.96 17.82
N GLU A 141 21.10 30.42 16.73
CA GLU A 141 21.20 31.82 16.27
C GLU A 141 20.48 32.81 17.22
N LEU A 142 19.44 32.37 17.93
CA LEU A 142 18.69 33.15 18.95
C LEU A 142 19.32 33.14 20.35
N GLY A 143 20.58 32.70 20.52
CA GLY A 143 21.35 32.87 21.76
C GLY A 143 20.92 31.99 22.96
N GLN A 144 19.84 31.21 22.85
CA GLN A 144 19.33 30.37 23.95
C GLN A 144 20.19 29.13 24.28
N GLN A 145 21.22 28.82 23.48
CA GLN A 145 22.12 27.68 23.73
C GLN A 145 23.28 27.96 24.70
N ARG A 146 23.74 29.21 24.89
CA ARG A 146 24.82 29.48 25.87
C ARG A 146 24.38 29.18 27.30
N ILE A 147 23.10 29.37 27.62
CA ILE A 147 22.57 29.17 28.98
C ILE A 147 22.27 27.68 29.26
N ARG A 148 21.86 26.88 28.26
CA ARG A 148 21.53 25.45 28.46
C ARG A 148 22.73 24.50 28.36
N LEU A 149 23.71 24.77 27.49
CA LEU A 149 24.93 23.94 27.44
C LEU A 149 25.86 24.23 28.61
N ALA A 150 25.94 25.49 29.07
CA ALA A 150 26.64 25.82 30.31
C ALA A 150 25.96 25.14 31.51
N ALA A 151 24.62 25.15 31.59
CA ALA A 151 23.91 24.45 32.66
C ALA A 151 24.17 22.93 32.66
N ILE A 152 24.19 22.26 31.50
CA ILE A 152 24.52 20.83 31.42
C ILE A 152 26.00 20.59 31.76
N ALA A 153 26.92 21.42 31.26
CA ALA A 153 28.36 21.32 31.54
C ALA A 153 28.69 21.53 33.03
N VAL A 154 27.94 22.38 33.73
CA VAL A 154 28.07 22.60 35.18
C VAL A 154 27.72 21.35 35.98
N TRP A 155 26.84 20.48 35.49
CA TRP A 155 26.50 19.21 36.14
C TRP A 155 27.43 18.05 35.77
N VAL A 156 28.22 18.15 34.70
CA VAL A 156 29.15 17.08 34.29
C VAL A 156 30.16 16.80 35.40
N MET A 157 30.77 17.84 35.96
CA MET A 157 31.80 17.69 36.99
C MET A 157 31.27 17.11 38.31
N PRO A 158 30.14 17.60 38.90
CA PRO A 158 29.55 16.99 40.08
C PRO A 158 29.13 15.53 39.88
N LEU A 159 28.58 15.17 38.71
CA LEU A 159 28.17 13.80 38.42
C LEU A 159 29.36 12.87 38.19
N THR A 160 30.40 13.31 37.47
CA THR A 160 31.59 12.47 37.26
C THR A 160 32.35 12.26 38.57
N LEU A 161 32.53 13.33 39.36
CA LEU A 161 33.16 13.22 40.66
C LEU A 161 32.32 12.38 41.63
N GLY A 162 31.00 12.57 41.63
CA GLY A 162 30.05 11.78 42.42
C GLY A 162 30.08 10.30 42.06
N LEU A 163 30.17 9.97 40.77
CA LEU A 163 30.30 8.58 40.29
C LEU A 163 31.63 7.96 40.72
N VAL A 164 32.74 8.72 40.64
CA VAL A 164 34.06 8.28 41.11
C VAL A 164 34.05 8.03 42.62
N PHE A 165 33.46 8.92 43.41
CA PHE A 165 33.30 8.72 44.85
C PHE A 165 32.41 7.52 45.16
N LEU A 166 31.30 7.34 44.45
CA LEU A 166 30.41 6.20 44.62
C LEU A 166 31.13 4.88 44.30
N ALA A 167 31.97 4.84 43.27
CA ALA A 167 32.77 3.67 42.92
C ALA A 167 33.86 3.37 43.96
N LEU A 168 34.56 4.40 44.44
CA LEU A 168 35.55 4.27 45.52
C LEU A 168 34.92 3.83 46.84
N PHE A 169 33.76 4.37 47.20
CA PHE A 169 33.02 3.96 48.39
C PHE A 169 32.39 2.58 48.24
N GLY A 170 31.95 2.20 47.04
CA GLY A 170 31.54 0.83 46.74
C GLY A 170 32.69 -0.16 46.96
N ALA A 171 33.88 0.13 46.46
CA ALA A 171 35.05 -0.73 46.64
C ALA A 171 35.59 -0.78 48.09
N ALA A 172 35.37 0.28 48.87
CA ALA A 172 35.87 0.38 50.24
C ALA A 172 34.85 -0.03 51.33
N ASN A 173 33.56 -0.17 50.98
CA ASN A 173 32.50 -0.49 51.93
C ASN A 173 31.58 -1.61 51.41
N PRO A 174 31.61 -2.81 52.01
CA PRO A 174 30.84 -3.96 51.54
C PRO A 174 29.32 -3.76 51.62
N ILE A 175 28.83 -2.84 52.46
CA ILE A 175 27.40 -2.49 52.48
C ILE A 175 27.03 -1.73 51.21
N ILE A 176 27.84 -0.75 50.79
CA ILE A 176 27.58 0.05 49.58
C ILE A 176 27.74 -0.81 48.33
N GLU A 177 28.71 -1.71 48.30
CA GLU A 177 28.86 -2.72 47.25
C GLU A 177 27.59 -3.57 47.08
N HIS A 178 27.01 -4.04 48.20
CA HIS A 178 25.77 -4.79 48.17
C HIS A 178 24.60 -3.98 47.60
N TRP A 179 24.41 -2.73 48.06
CA TRP A 179 23.36 -1.85 47.51
C TRP A 179 23.55 -1.55 46.02
N LEU A 180 24.79 -1.38 45.55
CA LEU A 180 25.09 -1.18 44.13
C LEU A 180 24.83 -2.44 43.30
N SER A 181 25.12 -3.62 43.85
CA SER A 181 24.88 -4.91 43.19
C SER A 181 23.38 -5.24 43.01
N LEU A 182 22.50 -4.63 43.82
CA LEU A 182 21.05 -4.72 43.69
C LEU A 182 20.50 -3.84 42.56
N ILE A 183 21.27 -2.86 42.06
CA ILE A 183 20.89 -2.00 40.95
C ILE A 183 21.28 -2.70 39.65
N ASP A 184 20.37 -3.54 39.15
CA ASP A 184 20.53 -4.14 37.83
C ASP A 184 20.19 -3.10 36.73
N LEU A 185 21.23 -2.48 36.17
CA LEU A 185 21.11 -1.58 35.02
C LEU A 185 20.49 -2.27 33.81
N TYR A 186 20.69 -3.59 33.65
CA TYR A 186 20.15 -4.36 32.55
C TYR A 186 18.62 -4.49 32.70
N ALA A 187 18.13 -4.80 33.91
CA ALA A 187 16.70 -4.81 34.22
C ALA A 187 16.03 -3.43 34.07
N LEU A 188 16.75 -2.33 34.34
CA LEU A 188 16.23 -0.97 34.14
C LEU A 188 16.14 -0.58 32.65
N ILE A 189 17.08 -1.05 31.84
CA ILE A 189 17.08 -0.88 30.37
C ILE A 189 16.03 -1.78 29.72
N GLU A 190 15.80 -2.99 30.25
CA GLU A 190 14.74 -3.90 29.82
C GLU A 190 13.33 -3.32 30.07
N LYS A 191 13.15 -2.50 31.12
CA LYS A 191 11.92 -1.73 31.35
C LYS A 191 11.71 -0.57 30.36
N ILE A 192 12.76 -0.14 29.64
CA ILE A 192 12.61 0.79 28.52
C ILE A 192 12.27 -0.05 27.30
N GLU A 193 10.97 -0.16 26.99
CA GLU A 193 10.52 -0.78 25.75
C GLU A 193 11.00 0.04 24.54
N ILE A 194 12.21 -0.26 24.05
CA ILE A 194 12.82 0.39 22.88
C ILE A 194 11.85 0.35 21.69
N ALA A 195 11.06 -0.73 21.58
CA ALA A 195 9.99 -0.88 20.60
C ALA A 195 8.91 0.22 20.72
N ARG A 196 8.46 0.55 21.95
CA ARG A 196 7.47 1.61 22.21
C ARG A 196 8.02 2.99 21.87
N LEU A 197 9.28 3.25 22.22
CA LEU A 197 9.94 4.52 21.88
C LEU A 197 10.11 4.68 20.36
N ALA A 198 10.53 3.61 19.68
CA ALA A 198 10.64 3.58 18.22
C ALA A 198 9.26 3.80 17.57
N PHE A 199 8.21 3.17 18.10
CA PHE A 199 6.83 3.38 17.67
C PHE A 199 6.41 4.85 17.80
N TRP A 200 6.65 5.49 18.95
CA TRP A 200 6.35 6.92 19.14
C TRP A 200 7.11 7.80 18.15
N LEU A 201 8.39 7.53 17.89
CA LEU A 201 9.18 8.28 16.93
C LEU A 201 8.64 8.16 15.50
N ILE A 202 8.23 6.96 15.09
CA ILE A 202 7.64 6.71 13.76
C ILE A 202 6.30 7.43 13.62
N VAL A 203 5.40 7.30 14.61
CA VAL A 203 4.11 7.99 14.61
C VAL A 203 4.29 9.49 14.56
N LEU A 204 5.19 10.03 15.40
CA LEU A 204 5.43 11.45 15.50
C LEU A 204 6.04 12.00 14.20
N ALA A 205 6.96 11.27 13.56
CA ALA A 205 7.49 11.63 12.25
C ALA A 205 6.39 11.66 11.17
N GLY A 206 5.51 10.66 11.16
CA GLY A 206 4.37 10.59 10.25
C GLY A 206 3.40 11.75 10.46
N VAL A 207 2.85 11.89 11.67
CA VAL A 207 1.91 12.96 12.07
C VAL A 207 2.48 14.35 11.77
N TRP A 208 3.76 14.58 12.07
CA TRP A 208 4.42 15.86 11.83
C TRP A 208 4.41 16.26 10.35
N ALA A 209 4.56 15.28 9.44
CA ALA A 209 4.50 15.53 8.00
C ALA A 209 3.12 16.01 7.54
N PHE A 210 2.04 15.53 8.14
CA PHE A 210 0.67 15.94 7.86
C PHE A 210 0.30 17.28 8.49
N LEU A 211 0.79 17.58 9.71
CA LEU A 211 0.59 18.87 10.37
C LEU A 211 1.30 20.04 9.65
N ARG A 212 2.28 19.74 8.79
CA ARG A 212 2.96 20.72 7.92
C ARG A 212 2.99 20.22 6.48
N PRO A 213 1.88 20.34 5.73
CA PRO A 213 1.82 19.94 4.34
C PRO A 213 2.61 20.90 3.45
N ARG A 214 3.93 20.70 3.40
CA ARG A 214 4.87 21.48 2.59
C ARG A 214 5.42 20.60 1.48
N LEU A 215 5.21 21.02 0.23
CA LEU A 215 5.91 20.43 -0.91
C LEU A 215 7.40 20.83 -0.84
N PRO A 216 8.35 19.89 -1.04
CA PRO A 216 9.77 20.21 -1.05
C PRO A 216 10.09 21.25 -2.14
N ARG A 217 10.70 22.37 -1.74
CA ARG A 217 11.06 23.47 -2.67
C ARG A 217 12.11 23.06 -3.71
N PHE A 218 12.92 22.03 -3.41
CA PHE A 218 13.98 21.53 -4.29
C PHE A 218 13.46 21.05 -5.65
N ALA A 219 12.25 20.47 -5.71
CA ALA A 219 11.67 20.02 -6.98
C ALA A 219 11.23 21.20 -7.88
N ALA A 220 10.91 22.36 -7.30
CA ALA A 220 10.52 23.54 -8.06
C ALA A 220 11.72 24.28 -8.67
N HIS A 221 12.94 24.08 -8.15
CA HIS A 221 14.15 24.76 -8.64
C HIS A 221 14.92 23.93 -9.67
N ARG A 222 15.07 22.61 -9.47
CA ARG A 222 15.75 21.72 -10.44
C ARG A 222 15.03 21.62 -11.79
N TRP A 223 13.74 21.95 -11.86
CA TRP A 223 12.94 21.82 -13.08
C TRP A 223 12.49 23.16 -13.69
N ARG A 224 12.74 24.29 -13.00
CA ARG A 224 12.58 25.65 -13.58
C ARG A 224 13.89 26.19 -14.16
N ALA A 225 15.02 25.57 -13.86
CA ALA A 225 16.35 25.98 -14.30
C ALA A 225 16.92 25.06 -15.38
N LEU A 226 16.07 24.59 -16.31
CA LEU A 226 16.52 24.43 -17.68
C LEU A 226 15.87 25.59 -18.43
N PRO A 227 16.60 26.65 -18.78
CA PRO A 227 16.18 27.50 -19.87
C PRO A 227 15.88 26.55 -21.02
N ALA A 228 14.65 26.56 -21.52
CA ALA A 228 14.40 26.05 -22.85
C ALA A 228 15.12 27.01 -23.78
N THR A 229 16.43 26.84 -23.94
CA THR A 229 17.06 27.17 -25.21
C THR A 229 16.22 26.42 -26.25
N PRO A 230 15.69 27.08 -27.29
CA PRO A 230 15.22 26.38 -28.46
C PRO A 230 16.44 25.79 -29.15
N ALA A 231 17.07 24.79 -28.53
CA ALA A 231 17.88 23.84 -29.26
C ALA A 231 16.86 23.11 -30.13
N ARG A 232 16.75 23.52 -31.40
CA ARG A 232 16.39 22.57 -32.45
C ARG A 232 17.36 21.41 -32.22
N PRO A 233 16.91 20.22 -31.77
CA PRO A 233 17.80 19.09 -31.83
C PRO A 233 18.17 18.98 -33.31
N ALA A 234 19.45 19.15 -33.63
CA ALA A 234 19.96 18.68 -34.90
C ALA A 234 19.69 17.18 -34.86
N LYS A 235 18.55 16.77 -35.44
CA LYS A 235 18.18 15.37 -35.57
C LYS A 235 19.37 14.69 -36.19
N THR A 236 20.00 13.77 -35.47
CA THR A 236 21.12 13.05 -36.05
C THR A 236 20.57 12.23 -37.22
N ALA A 237 21.27 12.18 -38.36
CA ALA A 237 20.81 11.42 -39.53
C ALA A 237 20.52 9.94 -39.17
N VAL A 238 21.19 9.42 -38.13
CA VAL A 238 20.95 8.09 -37.56
C VAL A 238 19.58 8.00 -36.86
N GLU A 239 19.15 9.00 -36.10
CA GLU A 239 17.82 9.03 -35.48
C GLU A 239 16.70 9.15 -36.52
N ASP A 240 16.88 9.94 -37.57
CA ASP A 240 15.89 10.03 -38.67
C ASP A 240 15.87 8.77 -39.57
N ILE A 241 16.95 7.97 -39.62
CA ILE A 241 16.98 6.68 -40.33
C ILE A 241 16.39 5.54 -39.47
N LEU A 242 16.80 5.43 -38.20
CA LEU A 242 16.29 4.38 -37.28
C LEU A 242 14.86 4.64 -36.82
N PHE A 243 14.46 5.89 -36.63
CA PHE A 243 13.13 6.29 -36.17
C PHE A 243 12.36 7.09 -37.23
N GLY A 244 12.82 7.05 -38.48
CA GLY A 244 12.11 7.64 -39.61
C GLY A 244 10.76 6.98 -39.86
N LYS A 245 9.87 7.72 -40.54
CA LYS A 245 8.54 7.26 -40.95
C LYS A 245 8.54 5.84 -41.56
N GLY A 246 9.50 5.55 -42.43
CA GLY A 246 9.64 4.24 -43.09
C GLY A 246 10.02 3.11 -42.13
N ALA A 247 10.89 3.37 -41.15
CA ALA A 247 11.27 2.40 -40.13
C ALA A 247 10.09 2.10 -39.18
N ILE A 248 9.34 3.14 -38.77
CA ILE A 248 8.14 3.00 -37.93
C ILE A 248 7.08 2.16 -38.64
N LEU A 249 6.80 2.43 -39.91
CA LEU A 249 5.80 1.68 -40.69
C LEU A 249 6.21 0.21 -40.83
N ARG A 250 7.47 -0.07 -41.22
CA ARG A 250 7.99 -1.44 -41.36
C ARG A 250 7.96 -2.20 -40.05
N ALA A 251 8.39 -1.58 -38.95
CA ALA A 251 8.32 -2.18 -37.61
C ALA A 251 6.88 -2.51 -37.22
N LEU A 252 5.94 -1.60 -37.48
CA LEU A 252 4.53 -1.79 -37.14
C LEU A 252 3.89 -2.91 -37.97
N VAL A 253 4.25 -3.05 -39.25
CA VAL A 253 3.83 -4.19 -40.08
C VAL A 253 4.38 -5.50 -39.53
N VAL A 254 5.69 -5.57 -39.24
CA VAL A 254 6.34 -6.76 -38.68
C VAL A 254 5.71 -7.14 -37.33
N PHE A 255 5.46 -6.17 -36.45
CA PHE A 255 4.82 -6.42 -35.16
C PHE A 255 3.38 -6.92 -35.32
N ASN A 256 2.56 -6.29 -36.17
CA ASN A 256 1.21 -6.80 -36.43
C ASN A 256 1.22 -8.23 -37.01
N ALA A 257 2.20 -8.58 -37.84
CA ALA A 257 2.33 -9.94 -38.36
C ALA A 257 2.72 -10.95 -37.27
N LEU A 258 3.70 -10.62 -36.42
CA LEU A 258 4.13 -11.48 -35.31
C LEU A 258 3.02 -11.68 -34.27
N PHE A 259 2.30 -10.62 -33.91
CA PHE A 259 1.19 -10.68 -32.95
C PHE A 259 -0.04 -11.39 -33.55
N ALA A 260 -0.30 -11.24 -34.85
CA ALA A 260 -1.32 -12.03 -35.55
C ALA A 260 -0.96 -13.53 -35.55
N LEU A 261 0.29 -13.89 -35.79
CA LEU A 261 0.76 -15.27 -35.71
C LEU A 261 0.54 -15.85 -34.31
N GLN A 262 0.93 -15.11 -33.26
CA GLN A 262 0.69 -15.53 -31.87
C GLN A 262 -0.80 -15.70 -31.58
N THR A 263 -1.63 -14.76 -32.01
CA THR A 263 -3.09 -14.83 -31.85
C THR A 263 -3.68 -16.04 -32.58
N GLY A 264 -3.17 -16.35 -33.77
CA GLY A 264 -3.56 -17.53 -34.53
C GLY A 264 -3.20 -18.82 -33.80
N LEU A 265 -1.99 -18.92 -33.24
CA LEU A 265 -1.57 -20.06 -32.43
C LEU A 265 -2.43 -20.21 -31.17
N ASP A 266 -2.72 -19.11 -30.47
CA ASP A 266 -3.59 -19.14 -29.30
C ASP A 266 -5.02 -19.57 -29.71
N ALA A 267 -5.55 -19.09 -30.83
CA ALA A 267 -6.85 -19.54 -31.33
C ALA A 267 -6.87 -21.04 -31.67
N THR A 268 -5.81 -21.60 -32.26
CA THR A 268 -5.76 -23.03 -32.61
C THR A 268 -5.58 -23.94 -31.40
N TYR A 269 -4.65 -23.61 -30.50
CA TYR A 269 -4.28 -24.48 -29.38
C TYR A 269 -5.11 -24.24 -28.12
N LEU A 270 -5.56 -23.00 -27.89
CA LEU A 270 -6.31 -22.62 -26.69
C LEU A 270 -7.82 -22.65 -26.93
N TRP A 271 -8.30 -22.11 -28.07
CA TRP A 271 -9.73 -22.04 -28.38
C TRP A 271 -10.22 -23.25 -29.20
N GLY A 272 -9.35 -23.83 -30.04
CA GLY A 272 -9.67 -24.94 -30.93
C GLY A 272 -9.65 -26.33 -30.31
N GLY A 273 -9.30 -26.48 -29.02
CA GLY A 273 -9.33 -27.75 -28.31
C GLY A 273 -8.33 -28.81 -28.80
N VAL A 274 -7.33 -28.42 -29.60
CA VAL A 274 -6.27 -29.33 -30.06
C VAL A 274 -5.38 -29.69 -28.88
N ALA A 275 -5.22 -30.99 -28.62
CA ALA A 275 -4.36 -31.49 -27.54
C ALA A 275 -2.95 -30.88 -27.65
N LEU A 276 -2.38 -30.48 -26.51
CA LEU A 276 -0.98 -30.03 -26.45
C LEU A 276 -0.09 -31.12 -27.07
N PRO A 277 0.99 -30.77 -27.79
CA PRO A 277 1.94 -31.74 -28.33
C PRO A 277 2.40 -32.72 -27.25
N ASP A 278 2.50 -34.01 -27.60
CA ASP A 278 2.77 -35.11 -26.67
C ASP A 278 3.95 -34.80 -25.72
N GLY A 279 3.69 -34.83 -24.41
CA GLY A 279 4.69 -34.64 -23.35
C GLY A 279 4.79 -33.24 -22.71
N MET A 280 3.95 -32.26 -23.11
CA MET A 280 3.96 -30.93 -22.48
C MET A 280 2.88 -30.79 -21.39
N THR A 281 3.31 -30.53 -20.14
CA THR A 281 2.37 -30.21 -19.04
C THR A 281 1.89 -28.76 -19.13
N TYR A 282 0.68 -28.47 -18.63
CA TYR A 282 0.12 -27.11 -18.59
C TYR A 282 1.04 -26.11 -17.87
N ALA A 283 1.73 -26.54 -16.82
CA ALA A 283 2.71 -25.70 -16.10
C ALA A 283 3.95 -25.38 -16.95
N ALA A 284 4.46 -26.34 -17.73
CA ALA A 284 5.57 -26.11 -18.64
C ALA A 284 5.19 -25.17 -19.80
N TYR A 285 3.97 -25.30 -20.32
CA TYR A 285 3.43 -24.38 -21.34
C TYR A 285 3.27 -22.95 -20.80
N ALA A 286 2.71 -22.78 -19.60
CA ALA A 286 2.52 -21.47 -18.98
C ALA A 286 3.86 -20.77 -18.69
N HIS A 287 4.84 -21.47 -18.12
CA HIS A 287 6.13 -20.87 -17.78
C HIS A 287 7.06 -20.65 -18.97
N ARG A 288 7.13 -21.56 -19.95
CA ARG A 288 8.01 -21.38 -21.12
C ARG A 288 7.49 -20.32 -22.10
N GLY A 289 6.17 -20.16 -22.22
CA GLY A 289 5.58 -19.13 -23.08
C GLY A 289 5.64 -17.72 -22.49
N ALA A 290 5.44 -17.57 -21.18
CA ALA A 290 5.23 -16.25 -20.56
C ALA A 290 6.49 -15.36 -20.58
N TYR A 291 7.66 -15.88 -20.20
CA TYR A 291 8.85 -15.02 -20.04
C TYR A 291 9.34 -14.38 -21.35
N PRO A 292 9.47 -15.12 -22.48
CA PRO A 292 9.87 -14.52 -23.74
C PRO A 292 8.83 -13.54 -24.28
N LEU A 293 7.53 -13.83 -24.14
CA LEU A 293 6.44 -12.95 -24.59
C LEU A 293 6.38 -11.64 -23.80
N ILE A 294 6.66 -11.66 -22.51
CA ILE A 294 6.76 -10.44 -21.69
C ILE A 294 7.94 -9.58 -22.17
N VAL A 295 9.11 -10.19 -22.41
CA VAL A 295 10.29 -9.47 -22.89
C VAL A 295 10.05 -8.85 -24.27
N THR A 296 9.45 -9.59 -25.21
CA THR A 296 9.13 -9.06 -26.55
C THR A 296 8.06 -7.98 -26.50
N ALA A 297 7.04 -8.11 -25.65
CA ALA A 297 6.03 -7.08 -25.44
C ALA A 297 6.62 -5.80 -24.82
N LEU A 298 7.52 -5.93 -23.84
CA LEU A 298 8.21 -4.78 -23.23
C LEU A 298 9.17 -4.09 -24.22
N LEU A 299 9.89 -4.85 -25.05
CA LEU A 299 10.74 -4.30 -26.10
C LEU A 299 9.91 -3.58 -27.18
N ALA A 300 8.78 -4.16 -27.60
CA ALA A 300 7.85 -3.53 -28.53
C ALA A 300 7.23 -2.25 -27.95
N ALA A 301 6.81 -2.27 -26.68
CA ALA A 301 6.29 -1.10 -25.97
C ALA A 301 7.36 0.00 -25.82
N GLY A 302 8.60 -0.38 -25.48
CA GLY A 302 9.75 0.53 -25.42
C GLY A 302 10.05 1.18 -26.77
N PHE A 303 10.08 0.39 -27.84
CA PHE A 303 10.25 0.89 -29.21
C PHE A 303 9.15 1.88 -29.59
N VAL A 304 7.88 1.55 -29.32
CA VAL A 304 6.74 2.43 -29.64
C VAL A 304 6.77 3.72 -28.82
N LEU A 305 7.12 3.66 -27.54
CA LEU A 305 7.25 4.87 -26.71
C LEU A 305 8.36 5.80 -27.19
N VAL A 306 9.48 5.25 -27.68
CA VAL A 306 10.57 6.04 -28.28
C VAL A 306 10.15 6.61 -29.64
N ALA A 307 9.55 5.79 -30.50
CA ALA A 307 9.11 6.17 -31.84
C ALA A 307 7.95 7.20 -31.85
N LEU A 308 7.06 7.16 -30.85
CA LEU A 308 5.93 8.09 -30.72
C LEU A 308 6.23 9.33 -29.86
N ARG A 309 7.42 9.42 -29.23
CA ARG A 309 7.84 10.57 -28.40
C ARG A 309 8.36 11.74 -29.23
N SER A 310 8.72 11.54 -30.49
CA SER A 310 9.10 12.61 -31.41
C SER A 310 7.86 13.32 -31.95
N GLY A 311 7.60 14.53 -31.45
CA GLY A 311 6.48 15.37 -31.85
C GLY A 311 6.59 15.94 -33.27
N SER A 312 6.46 15.10 -34.29
CA SER A 312 6.53 15.57 -35.68
C SER A 312 5.61 14.75 -36.56
N GLU A 313 4.52 15.33 -37.07
CA GLU A 313 3.84 15.04 -38.35
C GLU A 313 3.35 13.59 -38.67
N THR A 314 3.85 12.54 -38.02
CA THR A 314 3.57 11.11 -38.25
C THR A 314 2.18 10.69 -37.74
N SER A 315 1.58 11.50 -36.86
CA SER A 315 0.24 11.24 -36.29
C SER A 315 -0.92 11.54 -37.26
N LYS A 316 -0.65 12.16 -38.42
CA LYS A 316 -1.65 12.47 -39.45
C LYS A 316 -1.64 11.50 -40.63
N ASP A 317 -0.71 10.55 -40.65
CA ASP A 317 -0.57 9.64 -41.77
C ASP A 317 -1.69 8.56 -41.77
N PRO A 318 -2.50 8.46 -42.84
CA PRO A 318 -3.65 7.56 -42.88
C PRO A 318 -3.28 6.08 -42.80
N LEU A 319 -2.01 5.69 -43.05
CA LEU A 319 -1.57 4.29 -43.00
C LEU A 319 -1.10 3.85 -41.61
N ILE A 320 -0.46 4.75 -40.84
CA ILE A 320 0.13 4.39 -39.53
C ILE A 320 -0.96 4.24 -38.48
N ARG A 321 -1.99 5.10 -38.52
CA ARG A 321 -3.09 5.09 -37.55
C ARG A 321 -3.87 3.76 -37.50
N PRO A 322 -4.33 3.16 -38.62
CA PRO A 322 -5.01 1.86 -38.59
C PRO A 322 -4.07 0.73 -38.14
N LEU A 323 -2.80 0.75 -38.53
CA LEU A 323 -1.80 -0.23 -38.08
C LEU A 323 -1.57 -0.16 -36.56
N VAL A 324 -1.61 1.03 -35.96
CA VAL A 324 -1.53 1.19 -34.49
C VAL A 324 -2.80 0.66 -33.82
N TYR A 325 -3.98 0.96 -34.36
CA TYR A 325 -5.23 0.42 -33.81
C TYR A 325 -5.28 -1.11 -33.88
N LEU A 326 -4.89 -1.70 -35.02
CA LEU A 326 -4.79 -3.15 -35.19
C LEU A 326 -3.82 -3.75 -34.17
N TRP A 327 -2.65 -3.14 -34.00
CA TRP A 327 -1.64 -3.63 -33.05
C TRP A 327 -2.14 -3.58 -31.61
N VAL A 328 -2.78 -2.48 -31.19
CA VAL A 328 -3.35 -2.36 -29.85
C VAL A 328 -4.50 -3.36 -29.64
N ALA A 329 -5.34 -3.57 -30.66
CA ALA A 329 -6.41 -4.57 -30.61
C ALA A 329 -5.85 -6.00 -30.46
N GLN A 330 -4.81 -6.36 -31.22
CA GLN A 330 -4.14 -7.66 -31.08
C GLN A 330 -3.55 -7.84 -29.67
N ASN A 331 -2.96 -6.79 -29.09
CA ASN A 331 -2.48 -6.85 -27.71
C ASN A 331 -3.61 -7.10 -26.69
N ILE A 332 -4.78 -6.51 -26.89
CA ILE A 332 -5.95 -6.79 -26.04
C ILE A 332 -6.35 -8.27 -26.16
N VAL A 333 -6.36 -8.83 -27.37
CA VAL A 333 -6.65 -10.26 -27.59
C VAL A 333 -5.61 -11.14 -26.90
N LEU A 334 -4.32 -10.80 -26.97
CA LEU A 334 -3.28 -11.55 -26.25
C LEU A 334 -3.43 -11.50 -24.73
N VAL A 335 -3.86 -10.36 -24.19
CA VAL A 335 -4.19 -10.26 -22.76
C VAL A 335 -5.36 -11.18 -22.41
N VAL A 336 -6.40 -11.23 -23.23
CA VAL A 336 -7.55 -12.16 -23.04
C VAL A 336 -7.09 -13.62 -23.14
N SER A 337 -6.23 -13.97 -24.10
CA SER A 337 -5.61 -15.30 -24.20
C SER A 337 -4.82 -15.65 -22.94
N SER A 338 -4.06 -14.69 -22.41
CA SER A 338 -3.30 -14.86 -21.17
C SER A 338 -4.20 -15.06 -19.95
N MET A 339 -5.36 -14.38 -19.89
CA MET A 339 -6.38 -14.61 -18.87
C MET A 339 -6.94 -16.03 -18.96
N LEU A 340 -7.29 -16.52 -20.15
CA LEU A 340 -7.79 -17.88 -20.34
C LEU A 340 -6.72 -18.93 -19.98
N ARG A 341 -5.44 -18.67 -20.28
CA ARG A 341 -4.35 -19.55 -19.86
C ARG A 341 -4.21 -19.61 -18.34
N LEU A 342 -4.40 -18.48 -17.65
CA LEU A 342 -4.40 -18.43 -16.19
C LEU A 342 -5.62 -19.16 -15.59
N ASP A 343 -6.78 -19.07 -16.24
CA ASP A 343 -8.02 -19.77 -15.86
C ASP A 343 -7.83 -21.29 -15.92
N LEU A 344 -7.32 -21.82 -17.04
CA LEU A 344 -6.96 -23.23 -17.18
C LEU A 344 -5.91 -23.68 -16.14
N TYR A 345 -5.01 -22.78 -15.75
CA TYR A 345 -4.03 -23.07 -14.71
C TYR A 345 -4.68 -23.13 -13.32
N ILE A 346 -5.72 -22.33 -13.05
CA ILE A 346 -6.48 -22.38 -11.80
C ILE A 346 -7.26 -23.68 -11.68
N ASP A 347 -7.80 -24.21 -12.77
CA ASP A 347 -8.49 -25.50 -12.77
C ASP A 347 -7.60 -26.65 -12.27
N VAL A 348 -6.28 -26.55 -12.49
CA VAL A 348 -5.30 -27.58 -12.12
C VAL A 348 -4.55 -27.28 -10.81
N TYR A 349 -4.50 -26.03 -10.36
CA TYR A 349 -3.71 -25.63 -9.20
C TYR A 349 -4.47 -24.78 -8.17
N ALA A 350 -5.80 -24.76 -8.26
CA ALA A 350 -6.71 -23.96 -7.45
C ALA A 350 -6.47 -22.44 -7.55
N LEU A 351 -7.28 -21.63 -6.86
CA LEU A 351 -7.16 -20.18 -6.85
C LEU A 351 -6.26 -19.71 -5.70
N THR A 352 -5.47 -18.65 -5.95
CA THR A 352 -4.62 -17.99 -4.94
C THR A 352 -4.65 -16.48 -5.10
N TYR A 353 -4.14 -15.75 -4.09
CA TYR A 353 -4.04 -14.29 -4.13
C TYR A 353 -3.29 -13.77 -5.36
N LEU A 354 -2.16 -14.39 -5.73
CA LEU A 354 -1.36 -13.95 -6.86
C LEU A 354 -2.09 -14.10 -8.19
N ARG A 355 -2.90 -15.16 -8.35
CA ARG A 355 -3.68 -15.40 -9.56
C ARG A 355 -4.82 -14.39 -9.70
N ILE A 356 -5.51 -14.05 -8.60
CA ILE A 356 -6.50 -12.95 -8.60
C ILE A 356 -5.84 -11.61 -8.92
N ALA A 357 -4.70 -11.33 -8.28
CA ALA A 357 -3.94 -10.11 -8.54
C ALA A 357 -3.50 -10.02 -10.01
N ALA A 358 -3.10 -11.15 -10.61
CA ALA A 358 -2.76 -11.23 -12.02
C ALA A 358 -3.97 -10.94 -12.94
N PHE A 359 -5.17 -11.47 -12.64
CA PHE A 359 -6.38 -11.11 -13.39
C PHE A 359 -6.70 -9.62 -13.30
N ILE A 360 -6.65 -9.03 -12.10
CA ILE A 360 -6.88 -7.59 -11.91
C ILE A 360 -5.85 -6.78 -12.69
N TRP A 361 -4.57 -7.17 -12.62
CA TRP A 361 -3.49 -6.51 -13.35
C TRP A 361 -3.66 -6.62 -14.87
N MET A 362 -3.97 -7.80 -15.40
CA MET A 362 -4.25 -8.00 -16.83
C MET A 362 -5.46 -7.16 -17.26
N GLY A 363 -6.50 -7.05 -16.43
CA GLY A 363 -7.65 -6.17 -16.68
C GLY A 363 -7.26 -4.70 -16.73
N LEU A 364 -6.37 -4.24 -15.84
CA LEU A 364 -5.82 -2.89 -15.85
C LEU A 364 -4.98 -2.63 -17.11
N VAL A 365 -4.18 -3.61 -17.57
CA VAL A 365 -3.42 -3.51 -18.81
C VAL A 365 -4.36 -3.38 -20.02
N ALA A 366 -5.37 -4.24 -20.12
CA ALA A 366 -6.38 -4.17 -21.17
C ALA A 366 -7.11 -2.82 -21.17
N ALA A 367 -7.49 -2.31 -20.00
CA ALA A 367 -8.10 -0.98 -19.85
C ALA A 367 -7.13 0.14 -20.29
N GLY A 368 -5.84 0.04 -19.94
CA GLY A 368 -4.80 0.98 -20.36
C GLY A 368 -4.62 1.01 -21.88
N LEU A 369 -4.62 -0.16 -22.53
CA LEU A 369 -4.59 -0.30 -24.00
C LEU A 369 -5.84 0.30 -24.64
N ALA A 370 -7.03 0.04 -24.09
CA ALA A 370 -8.28 0.65 -24.54
C ALA A 370 -8.26 2.19 -24.39
N LEU A 371 -7.67 2.71 -23.31
CA LEU A 371 -7.47 4.16 -23.13
C LEU A 371 -6.50 4.76 -24.15
N ILE A 372 -5.51 4.00 -24.65
CA ILE A 372 -4.65 4.44 -25.76
C ILE A 372 -5.48 4.60 -27.03
N ILE A 373 -6.35 3.63 -27.35
CA ILE A 373 -7.29 3.74 -28.48
C ILE A 373 -8.17 4.99 -28.31
N ALA A 374 -8.79 5.14 -27.14
CA ALA A 374 -9.64 6.30 -26.83
C ALA A 374 -8.89 7.63 -26.94
N ARG A 375 -7.63 7.68 -26.49
CA ARG A 375 -6.77 8.87 -26.63
C ARG A 375 -6.59 9.25 -28.09
N ILE A 376 -6.25 8.28 -28.95
CA ILE A 376 -6.01 8.52 -30.39
C ILE A 376 -7.32 8.87 -31.10
N ALA A 377 -8.42 8.21 -30.77
CA ALA A 377 -9.73 8.46 -31.37
C ALA A 377 -10.28 9.85 -30.99
N LEU A 378 -10.16 10.22 -29.72
CA LEU A 378 -10.66 11.49 -29.17
C LEU A 378 -9.64 12.63 -29.21
N ALA A 379 -8.49 12.44 -29.88
CA ALA A 379 -7.39 13.40 -30.00
C ALA A 379 -6.95 14.01 -28.65
N LYS A 380 -6.92 13.20 -27.58
CA LYS A 380 -6.59 13.66 -26.22
C LYS A 380 -5.09 13.75 -25.99
N SER A 381 -4.70 14.63 -25.06
CA SER A 381 -3.30 14.83 -24.68
C SER A 381 -2.71 13.62 -23.93
N GLY A 382 -1.38 13.52 -23.89
CA GLY A 382 -0.70 12.51 -23.05
C GLY A 382 -1.00 12.68 -21.56
N GLU A 383 -1.21 13.92 -21.08
CA GLU A 383 -1.63 14.17 -19.71
C GLU A 383 -3.01 13.58 -19.39
N TRP A 384 -3.94 13.60 -20.36
CA TRP A 384 -5.24 12.97 -20.21
C TRP A 384 -5.11 11.45 -20.08
N LEU A 385 -4.28 10.81 -20.91
CA LEU A 385 -4.06 9.36 -20.84
C LEU A 385 -3.46 8.94 -19.49
N LEU A 386 -2.46 9.68 -19.00
CA LEU A 386 -1.86 9.44 -17.69
C LEU A 386 -2.89 9.62 -16.57
N SER A 387 -3.72 10.67 -16.69
CA SER A 387 -4.80 10.97 -15.74
C SER A 387 -5.86 9.87 -15.71
N ALA A 388 -6.27 9.37 -16.86
CA ALA A 388 -7.24 8.30 -16.99
C ALA A 388 -6.69 6.97 -16.43
N ASN A 389 -5.44 6.61 -16.76
CA ASN A 389 -4.81 5.41 -16.20
C ASN A 389 -4.69 5.46 -14.67
N LEU A 390 -4.27 6.62 -14.12
CA LEU A 390 -4.20 6.81 -12.68
C LEU A 390 -5.59 6.72 -12.02
N LEU A 391 -6.62 7.25 -12.67
CA LEU A 391 -8.00 7.15 -12.19
C LEU A 391 -8.46 5.69 -12.19
N THR A 392 -8.28 4.96 -13.31
CA THR A 392 -8.62 3.55 -13.43
C THR A 392 -7.93 2.73 -12.36
N LEU A 393 -6.61 2.89 -12.19
CA LEU A 393 -5.85 2.23 -11.14
C LEU A 393 -6.39 2.54 -9.74
N SER A 394 -6.65 3.83 -9.46
CA SER A 394 -7.14 4.26 -8.14
C SER A 394 -8.52 3.69 -7.83
N VAL A 395 -9.43 3.70 -8.81
CA VAL A 395 -10.79 3.13 -8.68
C VAL A 395 -10.72 1.62 -8.47
N THR A 396 -9.89 0.90 -9.24
CA THR A 396 -9.70 -0.54 -9.08
C THR A 396 -9.15 -0.89 -7.70
N LEU A 397 -8.09 -0.23 -7.24
CA LEU A 397 -7.53 -0.46 -5.91
C LEU A 397 -8.50 -0.12 -4.78
N TYR A 398 -9.27 0.96 -4.94
CA TYR A 398 -10.32 1.33 -3.99
C TYR A 398 -11.43 0.26 -3.93
N ALA A 399 -11.92 -0.22 -5.09
CA ALA A 399 -12.91 -1.30 -5.15
C ALA A 399 -12.39 -2.60 -4.52
N CYS A 400 -11.13 -2.95 -4.76
CA CYS A 400 -10.48 -4.13 -4.17
C CYS A 400 -10.47 -4.12 -2.64
N CYS A 401 -10.51 -2.94 -1.99
CA CYS A 401 -10.61 -2.87 -0.53
C CYS A 401 -11.90 -3.49 0.02
N PHE A 402 -12.98 -3.44 -0.75
CA PHE A 402 -14.29 -3.95 -0.33
C PHE A 402 -14.48 -5.43 -0.63
N VAL A 403 -13.63 -6.01 -1.46
CA VAL A 403 -13.71 -7.44 -1.80
C VAL A 403 -13.04 -8.26 -0.70
N ASN A 404 -13.72 -9.31 -0.25
CA ASN A 404 -13.11 -10.31 0.63
C ASN A 404 -12.43 -11.40 -0.21
N PHE A 405 -11.20 -11.15 -0.66
CA PHE A 405 -10.45 -12.10 -1.46
C PHE A 405 -10.17 -13.42 -0.72
N ALA A 406 -9.99 -13.40 0.60
CA ALA A 406 -9.80 -14.62 1.39
C ALA A 406 -11.03 -15.52 1.32
N ALA A 407 -12.23 -14.97 1.56
CA ALA A 407 -13.48 -15.71 1.46
C ALA A 407 -13.74 -16.18 0.01
N LEU A 408 -13.49 -15.33 -0.99
CA LEU A 408 -13.64 -15.69 -2.41
C LEU A 408 -12.76 -16.89 -2.77
N ILE A 409 -11.48 -16.87 -2.39
CA ILE A 409 -10.55 -17.97 -2.65
C ILE A 409 -11.00 -19.24 -1.92
N ALA A 410 -11.36 -19.13 -0.64
CA ALA A 410 -11.81 -20.25 0.17
C ALA A 410 -13.07 -20.90 -0.43
N ASP A 411 -14.07 -20.10 -0.78
CA ASP A 411 -15.32 -20.57 -1.39
C ASP A 411 -15.08 -21.22 -2.75
N PHE A 412 -14.24 -20.60 -3.60
CA PHE A 412 -13.91 -21.15 -4.91
C PHE A 412 -13.18 -22.50 -4.79
N ASN A 413 -12.13 -22.56 -3.97
CA ASN A 413 -11.29 -23.75 -3.82
C ASN A 413 -12.06 -24.92 -3.21
N VAL A 414 -12.91 -24.67 -2.21
CA VAL A 414 -13.77 -25.73 -1.65
C VAL A 414 -14.77 -26.21 -2.70
N ASN A 415 -15.49 -25.30 -3.37
CA ASN A 415 -16.52 -25.68 -4.34
C ASN A 415 -15.97 -26.43 -5.57
N HIS A 416 -14.70 -26.22 -5.94
CA HIS A 416 -14.05 -26.88 -7.09
C HIS A 416 -13.09 -28.00 -6.69
N SER A 417 -13.08 -28.39 -5.41
CA SER A 417 -12.22 -29.47 -4.94
C SER A 417 -12.69 -30.84 -5.40
N LEU A 418 -11.73 -31.75 -5.55
CA LEU A 418 -11.96 -33.17 -5.86
C LEU A 418 -12.91 -33.81 -4.87
N GLU A 419 -12.77 -33.46 -3.60
CA GLU A 419 -13.56 -34.00 -2.49
C GLU A 419 -15.02 -33.56 -2.53
N MET A 420 -15.32 -32.39 -3.09
CA MET A 420 -16.68 -31.83 -3.15
C MET A 420 -17.41 -32.18 -4.46
N THR A 421 -16.66 -32.33 -5.56
CA THR A 421 -17.25 -32.49 -6.91
C THR A 421 -16.93 -33.83 -7.57
N GLY A 422 -15.99 -34.60 -7.01
CA GLY A 422 -15.44 -35.81 -7.63
C GLY A 422 -14.52 -35.54 -8.83
N LYS A 423 -14.23 -34.27 -9.14
CA LYS A 423 -13.36 -33.84 -10.25
C LYS A 423 -12.43 -32.73 -9.79
N GLY A 424 -11.30 -32.56 -10.47
CA GLY A 424 -10.34 -31.49 -10.17
C GLY A 424 -9.29 -31.90 -9.15
N VAL A 425 -8.85 -30.95 -8.33
CA VAL A 425 -7.66 -31.04 -7.48
C VAL A 425 -8.08 -31.27 -6.03
N SER A 426 -7.32 -32.09 -5.29
CA SER A 426 -7.52 -32.26 -3.85
C SER A 426 -7.40 -30.93 -3.11
N LEU A 427 -8.29 -30.68 -2.17
CA LEU A 427 -8.31 -29.44 -1.40
C LEU A 427 -7.03 -29.28 -0.57
N ASP A 428 -6.31 -28.18 -0.78
CA ASP A 428 -5.22 -27.77 0.09
C ASP A 428 -5.77 -27.18 1.40
N THR A 429 -5.87 -28.03 2.40
CA THR A 429 -6.43 -27.68 3.72
C THR A 429 -5.48 -26.80 4.55
N LEU A 430 -4.17 -26.82 4.28
CA LEU A 430 -3.21 -25.94 4.94
C LEU A 430 -3.36 -24.52 4.39
N TYR A 431 -3.40 -24.39 3.06
CA TYR A 431 -3.63 -23.08 2.43
C TYR A 431 -4.98 -22.49 2.85
N LEU A 432 -6.03 -23.30 2.96
CA LEU A 432 -7.34 -22.85 3.43
C LEU A 432 -7.31 -22.31 4.87
N GLN A 433 -6.48 -22.88 5.74
CA GLN A 433 -6.27 -22.38 7.10
C GLN A 433 -5.48 -21.06 7.11
N ASP A 434 -4.48 -20.93 6.24
CA ASP A 434 -3.66 -19.71 6.11
C ASP A 434 -4.47 -18.49 5.61
N LEU A 435 -5.60 -18.71 4.91
CA LEU A 435 -6.53 -17.63 4.55
C LEU A 435 -7.19 -16.95 5.76
N GLY A 436 -7.13 -17.60 6.93
CA GLY A 436 -7.62 -17.07 8.19
C GLY A 436 -9.15 -17.08 8.32
N PRO A 437 -9.73 -16.25 9.22
CA PRO A 437 -11.13 -16.34 9.63
C PRO A 437 -12.15 -16.20 8.49
N SER A 438 -11.79 -15.46 7.44
CA SER A 438 -12.66 -15.29 6.27
C SER A 438 -12.94 -16.61 5.51
N GLY A 439 -12.11 -17.64 5.69
CA GLY A 439 -12.31 -18.97 5.10
C GLY A 439 -13.21 -19.90 5.92
N PHE A 440 -13.58 -19.53 7.16
CA PHE A 440 -14.36 -20.41 8.05
C PHE A 440 -15.66 -20.93 7.42
N PRO A 441 -16.50 -20.10 6.75
CA PRO A 441 -17.74 -20.61 6.17
C PRO A 441 -17.51 -21.66 5.07
N ALA A 442 -16.44 -21.53 4.29
CA ALA A 442 -16.07 -22.50 3.27
C ALA A 442 -15.54 -23.80 3.89
N LEU A 443 -14.66 -23.69 4.88
CA LEU A 443 -14.10 -24.83 5.61
C LEU A 443 -15.19 -25.62 6.32
N ASP A 444 -16.15 -24.94 6.94
CA ASP A 444 -17.29 -25.59 7.58
C ASP A 444 -18.12 -26.39 6.56
N ARG A 445 -18.38 -25.85 5.36
CA ARG A 445 -19.10 -26.57 4.29
C ARG A 445 -18.35 -27.83 3.85
N TYR A 446 -17.02 -27.77 3.78
CA TYR A 446 -16.18 -28.92 3.48
C TYR A 446 -16.27 -29.99 4.58
N LEU A 447 -16.17 -29.59 5.85
CA LEU A 447 -16.27 -30.51 6.99
C LEU A 447 -17.67 -31.15 7.09
N ASP A 448 -18.73 -30.39 6.84
CA ASP A 448 -20.11 -30.89 6.81
C ASP A 448 -20.30 -31.93 5.71
N HIS A 449 -19.75 -31.69 4.52
CA HIS A 449 -19.81 -32.64 3.41
C HIS A 449 -19.07 -33.94 3.72
N ARG A 450 -17.93 -33.85 4.42
CA ARG A 450 -17.08 -34.99 4.78
C ARG A 450 -17.38 -35.59 6.15
N ARG A 451 -18.51 -35.22 6.77
CA ARG A 451 -18.86 -35.56 8.16
C ARG A 451 -18.81 -37.06 8.46
N SER A 452 -19.26 -37.90 7.53
CA SER A 452 -19.24 -39.37 7.69
C SER A 452 -17.82 -39.94 7.69
N SER A 453 -16.87 -39.27 7.05
CA SER A 453 -15.45 -39.67 7.00
C SER A 453 -14.63 -39.14 8.17
N VAL A 454 -15.11 -38.12 8.90
CA VAL A 454 -14.37 -37.48 10.01
C VAL A 454 -13.91 -38.49 11.05
N ASN A 455 -14.74 -39.45 11.44
CA ASN A 455 -14.39 -40.40 12.50
C ASN A 455 -13.30 -41.41 12.08
N GLY A 456 -13.08 -41.60 10.78
CA GLY A 456 -12.05 -42.52 10.25
C GLY A 456 -10.80 -41.83 9.71
N ASP A 457 -10.84 -40.51 9.51
CA ASP A 457 -9.74 -39.74 8.90
C ASP A 457 -9.11 -38.80 9.94
N ILE A 458 -7.91 -39.17 10.40
CA ILE A 458 -7.14 -38.43 11.40
C ILE A 458 -6.87 -36.99 10.94
N ALA A 459 -6.56 -36.78 9.65
CA ALA A 459 -6.26 -35.44 9.13
C ALA A 459 -7.50 -34.54 9.19
N LEU A 460 -8.68 -35.10 8.89
CA LEU A 460 -9.95 -34.38 8.95
C LEU A 460 -10.35 -34.05 10.41
N GLN A 461 -9.99 -34.90 11.38
CA GLN A 461 -10.18 -34.61 12.80
C GLN A 461 -9.30 -33.46 13.28
N TYR A 462 -8.01 -33.46 12.91
CA TYR A 462 -7.10 -32.37 13.21
C TYR A 462 -7.59 -31.05 12.61
N LEU A 463 -8.06 -31.07 11.36
CA LEU A 463 -8.62 -29.90 10.69
C LEU A 463 -9.87 -29.36 11.42
N ALA A 464 -10.78 -30.24 11.83
CA ALA A 464 -11.96 -29.85 12.59
C ALA A 464 -11.61 -29.28 13.99
N ALA A 465 -10.58 -29.83 14.65
CA ALA A 465 -10.08 -29.31 15.92
C ALA A 465 -9.44 -27.93 15.75
N ALA A 466 -8.52 -27.77 14.79
CA ALA A 466 -7.86 -26.51 14.47
C ALA A 466 -8.88 -25.43 14.09
N ARG A 467 -9.91 -25.77 13.32
CA ARG A 467 -11.01 -24.85 12.99
C ARG A 467 -11.74 -24.32 14.23
N ARG A 468 -12.03 -25.17 15.22
CA ARG A 468 -12.70 -24.75 16.47
C ARG A 468 -11.80 -23.85 17.32
N GLU A 469 -10.53 -24.23 17.45
CA GLU A 469 -9.54 -23.43 18.17
C GLU A 469 -9.37 -22.04 17.53
N ASN A 470 -9.23 -21.99 16.20
CA ASN A 470 -9.14 -20.74 15.44
C ASN A 470 -10.40 -19.87 15.60
N GLU A 471 -11.60 -20.44 15.72
CA GLU A 471 -12.81 -19.65 16.04
C GLU A 471 -12.72 -19.01 17.41
N SER A 472 -12.33 -19.80 18.41
CA SER A 472 -12.31 -19.36 19.79
C SER A 472 -11.35 -18.19 19.96
N TRP A 473 -10.15 -18.31 19.38
CA TRP A 473 -9.15 -17.25 19.35
C TRP A 473 -9.66 -16.00 18.61
N TYR A 474 -10.32 -16.19 17.46
CA TYR A 474 -10.89 -15.10 16.68
C TYR A 474 -12.00 -14.35 17.45
N ARG A 475 -12.90 -15.07 18.13
CA ARG A 475 -13.96 -14.49 18.97
C ARG A 475 -13.39 -13.72 20.16
N VAL A 476 -12.37 -14.25 20.84
CA VAL A 476 -11.67 -13.55 21.94
C VAL A 476 -11.05 -12.24 21.45
N THR A 477 -10.45 -12.25 20.26
CA THR A 477 -9.90 -11.04 19.63
C THR A 477 -10.99 -10.01 19.37
N LEU A 478 -12.14 -10.43 18.83
CA LEU A 478 -13.26 -9.54 18.50
C LEU A 478 -14.07 -9.04 19.70
N ASN A 479 -13.90 -9.61 20.89
CA ASN A 479 -14.43 -9.04 22.13
C ASN A 479 -13.80 -7.66 22.45
N HIS A 480 -12.62 -7.37 21.90
CA HIS A 480 -12.00 -6.06 22.01
C HIS A 480 -12.65 -5.09 21.02
N TRP A 481 -13.25 -4.01 21.51
CA TRP A 481 -13.88 -2.99 20.67
C TRP A 481 -12.97 -2.42 19.57
N ARG A 482 -11.65 -2.40 19.81
CA ARG A 482 -10.63 -1.92 18.86
C ARG A 482 -10.52 -2.79 17.60
N ALA A 483 -10.77 -4.09 17.73
CA ALA A 483 -10.70 -5.06 16.65
C ALA A 483 -11.89 -4.98 15.69
N TRP A 484 -12.91 -4.18 16.00
CA TRP A 484 -14.14 -4.15 15.22
C TRP A 484 -13.90 -3.71 13.78
N SER A 485 -14.43 -4.46 12.82
CA SER A 485 -14.63 -4.06 11.43
C SER A 485 -16.00 -4.51 10.95
N PHE A 486 -16.55 -3.87 9.92
CA PHE A 486 -17.85 -4.27 9.37
C PHE A 486 -17.81 -5.69 8.78
N ARG A 487 -16.68 -6.09 8.20
CA ARG A 487 -16.48 -7.45 7.68
C ARG A 487 -16.48 -8.49 8.80
N ASP A 488 -15.74 -8.27 9.87
CA ASP A 488 -15.66 -9.19 11.00
C ASP A 488 -17.01 -9.31 11.71
N TRP A 489 -17.73 -8.20 11.85
CA TRP A 489 -19.10 -8.20 12.39
C TRP A 489 -20.07 -9.04 11.54
N ARG A 490 -19.98 -8.98 10.20
CA ARG A 490 -20.80 -9.83 9.30
C ARG A 490 -20.42 -11.30 9.41
N LEU A 491 -19.13 -11.60 9.54
CA LEU A 491 -18.64 -12.95 9.70
C LEU A 491 -19.12 -13.56 11.03
N LEU A 492 -18.98 -12.84 12.16
CA LEU A 492 -19.49 -13.28 13.46
C LEU A 492 -20.97 -13.64 13.42
N ARG A 493 -21.81 -12.80 12.82
CA ARG A 493 -23.24 -13.09 12.65
C ARG A 493 -23.51 -14.36 11.83
N THR A 494 -22.64 -14.66 10.88
CA THR A 494 -22.75 -15.87 10.06
C THR A 494 -22.38 -17.11 10.89
N LEU A 495 -21.37 -16.99 11.76
CA LEU A 495 -20.97 -18.05 12.68
C LEU A 495 -22.03 -18.25 13.79
N ASP A 496 -22.60 -17.18 14.33
CA ASP A 496 -23.62 -17.24 15.40
C ASP A 496 -24.89 -17.97 14.97
N LYS A 497 -25.29 -17.84 13.70
CA LYS A 497 -26.43 -18.58 13.13
C LYS A 497 -26.24 -20.11 13.16
N ARG A 498 -25.01 -20.60 13.31
CA ARG A 498 -24.69 -22.04 13.34
C ARG A 498 -24.53 -22.59 14.76
N GLY A 499 -24.64 -21.75 15.78
CA GLY A 499 -24.44 -22.11 17.19
C GLY A 499 -23.00 -21.89 17.66
N LEU A 500 -22.83 -21.59 18.94
CA LEU A 500 -21.51 -21.40 19.54
C LEU A 500 -20.74 -22.73 19.52
N PRO A 501 -19.43 -22.74 19.19
CA PRO A 501 -18.62 -23.92 19.41
C PRO A 501 -18.72 -24.31 20.89
N ALA A 502 -18.95 -25.60 21.18
CA ALA A 502 -18.97 -26.10 22.55
C ALA A 502 -17.68 -25.63 23.25
N ASN A 503 -17.85 -24.85 24.31
CA ASN A 503 -16.78 -24.20 25.06
C ASN A 503 -15.73 -25.26 25.42
N PRO A 504 -14.51 -25.26 24.85
CA PRO A 504 -13.44 -26.03 25.48
C PRO A 504 -13.23 -25.32 26.81
N ALA A 505 -13.60 -26.01 27.90
CA ALA A 505 -13.42 -25.52 29.25
C ALA A 505 -12.07 -24.81 29.35
N VAL A 506 -12.10 -23.61 29.92
CA VAL A 506 -10.93 -22.80 30.28
C VAL A 506 -10.06 -23.64 31.20
N ASN A 507 -9.20 -24.47 30.60
CA ASN A 507 -8.13 -25.21 31.27
C ASN A 507 -6.82 -24.55 30.87
N GLN A 508 -6.71 -23.27 31.17
CA GLN A 508 -5.42 -22.69 31.51
C GLN A 508 -5.61 -22.03 32.88
N PRO A 509 -5.01 -22.57 33.95
CA PRO A 509 -4.91 -21.81 35.17
C PRO A 509 -4.12 -20.54 34.84
N TYR A 510 -4.81 -19.42 35.01
CA TYR A 510 -4.20 -18.12 35.22
C TYR A 510 -3.06 -18.30 36.24
N ALA A 511 -1.83 -18.20 35.77
CA ALA A 511 -0.67 -18.02 36.64
C ALA A 511 -0.43 -16.51 36.74
N PRO A 512 -0.77 -15.87 37.87
CA PRO A 512 -0.20 -14.56 38.19
C PRO A 512 1.19 -14.77 38.79
N GLY A 513 2.21 -14.14 38.19
CA GLY A 513 3.58 -14.07 38.72
C GLY A 513 4.60 -14.13 37.58
N HIS A 514 5.56 -13.24 37.43
CA HIS A 514 6.08 -12.17 38.29
C HIS A 514 6.58 -11.01 37.43
#